data_AF-X1EWX2-F1
#
_entry.id   AF-X1EWX2-F1
#
_cell.length_a   1.000
_cell.length_b   1.000
_cell.length_c   1.000
_cell.angle_alpha   90.00
_cell.angle_beta   90.00
_cell.angle_gamma   90.00
#
_symmetry.space_group_name_H-M   'P 1'
#
loop_
_entity.id
_entity.type
_entity.pdbx_description
1 polymer ?
#
loop_
_entity_poly.entity_id
_entity_poly.type
_entity_poly.pdbx_seq_one_letter_code
_entity_poly.pdbx_strand_id
1 'polypeptide(L)'
;MMKKELIDEKEFKEFEENAAFIESEDLIKWTVENEFFLGIQQKILQKGAKLIVGPRGTGKTHQMRFAYNTCLHHKNKPLAIYASFTKYYHLEPFLSKKSNAITIFHTWVLSKILLSCYQLLYDLNKSDIELYEKGSILSQKDLEKFTSQTEKGTSQEWHDDIITNLTIDEVINTIEELAIKLGRTRTILLLDDAALTLTPEYLIEFFDVFRSLKKGRIQA
;
A
#
# COMPACT_ATOMS: atom_id res chain seq x y z
N MET A 1 45.79 -19.93 -33.73
CA MET A 1 45.67 -18.46 -33.83
C MET A 1 44.19 -18.12 -33.72
N MET A 2 43.72 -17.93 -32.48
CA MET A 2 42.31 -17.64 -32.16
C MET A 2 41.97 -16.20 -32.60
N LYS A 3 40.94 -16.04 -33.42
CA LYS A 3 40.29 -14.75 -33.65
C LYS A 3 39.42 -14.43 -32.45
N LYS A 4 39.72 -13.30 -31.80
CA LYS A 4 38.95 -12.68 -30.75
C LYS A 4 37.76 -11.98 -31.43
N GLU A 5 36.55 -12.51 -31.31
CA GLU A 5 35.34 -11.75 -31.60
C GLU A 5 35.06 -10.86 -30.39
N LEU A 6 35.23 -9.55 -30.60
CA LEU A 6 34.78 -8.51 -29.68
C LEU A 6 33.25 -8.50 -29.75
N ILE A 7 32.62 -9.08 -28.73
CA ILE A 7 31.19 -8.91 -28.49
C ILE A 7 31.02 -7.48 -27.95
N ASP A 8 30.26 -6.70 -28.70
CA ASP A 8 30.00 -5.28 -28.49
C ASP A 8 29.38 -5.04 -27.10
N GLU A 9 30.09 -4.31 -26.23
CA GLU A 9 29.69 -3.97 -24.84
C GLU A 9 28.47 -3.01 -24.77
N LYS A 10 27.69 -2.86 -25.85
CA LYS A 10 26.53 -1.95 -25.94
C LYS A 10 25.17 -2.62 -25.83
N GLU A 11 25.08 -3.94 -25.69
CA GLU A 11 23.80 -4.66 -25.53
C GLU A 11 23.41 -5.01 -24.09
N PHE A 12 24.24 -4.70 -23.09
CA PHE A 12 23.81 -4.72 -21.68
C PHE A 12 23.13 -3.39 -21.28
N LYS A 13 22.03 -3.07 -21.96
CA LYS A 13 20.99 -2.27 -21.29
C LYS A 13 20.19 -3.27 -20.47
N GLU A 14 20.61 -3.41 -19.21
CA GLU A 14 19.79 -3.94 -18.12
C GLU A 14 18.36 -3.44 -18.30
N PHE A 15 17.51 -4.34 -18.79
CA PHE A 15 16.09 -4.31 -18.50
C PHE A 15 15.98 -4.48 -16.97
N GLU A 16 16.06 -3.37 -16.23
CA GLU A 16 15.43 -3.26 -14.92
C GLU A 16 13.92 -3.41 -15.16
N GLU A 17 13.47 -4.66 -15.34
CA GLU A 17 12.08 -5.05 -15.22
C GLU A 17 11.69 -4.78 -13.77
N ASN A 18 11.19 -3.57 -13.56
CA ASN A 18 10.60 -3.14 -12.31
C ASN A 18 9.57 -4.19 -11.90
N ALA A 19 9.74 -4.80 -10.72
CA ALA A 19 8.77 -5.70 -10.10
C ALA A 19 7.35 -5.08 -9.96
N ALA A 20 7.22 -3.79 -10.25
CA ALA A 20 5.96 -3.08 -10.43
C ALA A 20 5.04 -3.68 -11.52
N PHE A 21 5.60 -4.30 -12.57
CA PHE A 21 4.85 -4.79 -13.75
C PHE A 21 4.68 -6.31 -13.83
N ILE A 22 5.08 -7.06 -12.80
CA ILE A 22 4.89 -8.52 -12.78
C ILE A 22 3.44 -8.82 -12.39
N GLU A 23 2.71 -9.51 -13.27
CA GLU A 23 1.38 -10.04 -12.99
C GLU A 23 1.42 -11.00 -11.79
N SER A 24 0.38 -10.94 -10.94
CA SER A 24 0.33 -11.64 -9.65
C SER A 24 0.63 -13.15 -9.76
N GLU A 25 0.28 -13.76 -10.87
CA GLU A 25 0.48 -15.19 -11.17
C GLU A 25 1.94 -15.54 -11.50
N ASP A 26 2.64 -14.66 -12.20
CA ASP A 26 4.07 -14.82 -12.53
C ASP A 26 4.93 -14.59 -11.30
N LEU A 27 4.50 -13.71 -10.40
CA LEU A 27 5.17 -13.45 -9.13
C LEU A 27 5.26 -14.72 -8.28
N ILE A 28 4.20 -15.53 -8.19
CA ILE A 28 4.24 -16.80 -7.47
C ILE A 28 5.08 -17.84 -8.22
N LYS A 29 4.90 -17.98 -9.54
CA LYS A 29 5.59 -19.00 -10.35
C LYS A 29 7.11 -18.82 -10.41
N TRP A 30 7.59 -17.57 -10.40
CA TRP A 30 9.01 -17.26 -10.52
C TRP A 30 9.73 -17.13 -9.17
N THR A 31 8.99 -17.22 -8.07
CA THR A 31 9.59 -17.18 -6.74
C THR A 31 10.28 -18.50 -6.43
N VAL A 32 11.61 -18.48 -6.29
CA VAL A 32 12.35 -19.60 -5.71
C VAL A 32 12.14 -19.58 -4.20
N GLU A 33 11.23 -20.42 -3.73
CA GLU A 33 10.97 -20.60 -2.30
C GLU A 33 12.17 -21.30 -1.63
N ASN A 34 12.91 -20.56 -0.82
CA ASN A 34 13.92 -21.10 0.07
C ASN A 34 13.51 -20.90 1.54
N GLU A 35 14.17 -21.59 2.47
CA GLU A 35 13.83 -21.50 3.91
C GLU A 35 13.86 -20.07 4.44
N PHE A 36 14.78 -19.24 3.92
CA PHE A 36 14.87 -17.83 4.30
C PHE A 36 13.65 -17.03 3.83
N PHE A 37 13.22 -17.21 2.58
CA PHE A 37 12.03 -16.60 2.01
C PHE A 37 10.77 -16.98 2.80
N LEU A 38 10.58 -18.29 3.04
CA LEU A 38 9.46 -18.80 3.81
C LEU A 38 9.47 -18.26 5.25
N GLY A 39 10.66 -18.13 5.85
CA GLY A 39 10.84 -17.50 7.16
C GLY A 39 10.40 -16.03 7.18
N ILE A 40 10.66 -15.27 6.13
CA ILE A 40 10.16 -13.88 5.99
C ILE A 40 8.64 -13.88 5.85
N GLN A 41 8.07 -14.72 5.00
CA GLN A 41 6.62 -14.81 4.80
C GLN A 41 5.88 -15.16 6.09
N GLN A 42 6.39 -16.14 6.84
CA GLN A 42 5.86 -16.48 8.16
C GLN A 42 5.90 -15.28 9.11
N LYS A 43 7.02 -14.55 9.15
CA LYS A 43 7.15 -13.33 9.95
C LYS A 43 6.13 -12.29 9.50
N ILE A 44 6.03 -11.95 8.22
CA ILE A 44 5.05 -10.95 7.71
C ILE A 44 3.65 -11.29 8.23
N LEU A 45 3.24 -12.55 8.09
CA LEU A 45 1.90 -13.00 8.48
C LEU A 45 1.67 -13.13 9.99
N GLN A 46 2.69 -13.16 10.84
CA GLN A 46 2.51 -13.24 12.31
C GLN A 46 1.84 -11.99 12.89
N LYS A 47 1.39 -12.05 14.15
CA LYS A 47 0.84 -10.87 14.82
C LYS A 47 1.94 -9.82 15.12
N GLY A 48 1.54 -8.55 15.14
CA GLY A 48 2.39 -7.44 15.55
C GLY A 48 3.10 -6.71 14.41
N ALA A 49 3.56 -5.52 14.73
CA ALA A 49 4.22 -4.58 13.82
C ALA A 49 5.61 -5.04 13.44
N LYS A 50 5.88 -5.01 12.13
CA LYS A 50 7.14 -5.48 11.57
C LYS A 50 7.62 -4.51 10.51
N LEU A 51 8.89 -4.17 10.60
CA LEU A 51 9.58 -3.38 9.59
C LEU A 51 10.48 -4.32 8.79
N ILE A 52 10.25 -4.41 7.47
CA ILE A 52 11.14 -5.13 6.57
C ILE A 52 12.28 -4.19 6.18
N VAL A 53 13.47 -4.45 6.72
CA VAL A 53 14.69 -3.69 6.41
C VAL A 53 15.60 -4.48 5.48
N GLY A 54 16.28 -3.77 4.58
CA GLY A 54 17.25 -4.36 3.67
C GLY A 54 17.70 -3.35 2.60
N PRO A 55 18.87 -3.56 1.98
CA PRO A 55 19.37 -2.72 0.89
C PRO A 55 18.36 -2.50 -0.24
N ARG A 56 18.58 -1.47 -1.08
CA ARG A 56 17.77 -1.27 -2.28
C ARG A 56 17.90 -2.49 -3.21
N GLY A 57 16.80 -2.85 -3.89
CA GLY A 57 16.77 -4.00 -4.80
C GLY A 57 16.63 -5.39 -4.15
N THR A 58 16.59 -5.52 -2.81
CA THR A 58 16.52 -6.85 -2.15
C THR A 58 15.12 -7.51 -2.13
N GLY A 59 14.19 -7.06 -2.98
CA GLY A 59 12.87 -7.68 -3.09
C GLY A 59 11.88 -7.43 -1.94
N LYS A 60 12.01 -6.33 -1.17
CA LYS A 60 11.08 -6.01 -0.07
C LYS A 60 9.62 -5.89 -0.54
N THR A 61 9.38 -5.11 -1.60
CA THR A 61 8.08 -5.01 -2.27
C THR A 61 7.58 -6.36 -2.75
N HIS A 62 8.47 -7.19 -3.31
CA HIS A 62 8.13 -8.55 -3.74
C HIS A 62 7.67 -9.41 -2.55
N GLN A 63 8.34 -9.35 -1.39
CA GLN A 63 7.89 -10.05 -0.18
C GLN A 63 6.49 -9.62 0.27
N MET A 64 6.20 -8.31 0.25
CA MET A 64 4.87 -7.80 0.60
C MET A 64 3.79 -8.21 -0.41
N ARG A 65 4.07 -8.09 -1.71
CA ARG A 65 3.14 -8.53 -2.78
C ARG A 65 2.88 -10.03 -2.73
N PHE A 66 3.90 -10.84 -2.45
CA PHE A 66 3.73 -12.28 -2.26
C PHE A 66 2.84 -12.59 -1.05
N ALA A 67 3.04 -11.89 0.08
CA ALA A 67 2.20 -12.07 1.27
C ALA A 67 0.73 -11.67 1.00
N TYR A 68 0.53 -10.56 0.28
CA TYR A 68 -0.78 -10.11 -0.17
C TYR A 68 -1.47 -11.18 -1.03
N ASN A 69 -0.79 -11.66 -2.07
CA ASN A 69 -1.33 -12.66 -2.98
C ASN A 69 -1.62 -14.00 -2.28
N THR A 70 -0.73 -14.42 -1.37
CA THR A 70 -0.95 -15.59 -0.51
C THR A 70 -2.24 -15.44 0.30
N CYS A 71 -2.50 -14.28 0.89
CA CYS A 71 -3.71 -14.02 1.66
C CYS A 71 -4.97 -13.96 0.80
N LEU A 72 -4.89 -13.42 -0.42
CA LEU A 72 -5.99 -13.40 -1.39
C LEU A 72 -6.52 -14.81 -1.65
N HIS A 73 -5.63 -15.75 -1.98
CA HIS A 73 -6.02 -17.12 -2.38
C HIS A 73 -6.37 -18.05 -1.22
N HIS A 74 -6.00 -17.71 0.03
CA HIS A 74 -6.20 -18.60 1.18
C HIS A 74 -7.13 -18.00 2.23
N LYS A 75 -8.38 -18.46 2.29
CA LYS A 75 -9.41 -17.95 3.23
C LYS A 75 -9.04 -18.04 4.71
N ASN A 76 -8.20 -19.00 5.09
CA ASN A 76 -7.72 -19.19 6.47
C ASN A 76 -6.61 -18.21 6.89
N LYS A 77 -6.06 -17.44 5.94
CA LYS A 77 -5.10 -16.37 6.19
C LYS A 77 -5.83 -15.05 6.54
N PRO A 78 -5.12 -14.04 7.06
CA PRO A 78 -5.70 -12.72 7.31
C PRO A 78 -6.28 -12.09 6.03
N LEU A 79 -7.15 -11.10 6.21
CA LEU A 79 -7.42 -10.14 5.15
C LEU A 79 -6.15 -9.29 4.96
N ALA A 80 -5.50 -9.34 3.81
CA ALA A 80 -4.35 -8.48 3.52
C ALA A 80 -4.80 -7.26 2.74
N ILE A 81 -4.46 -6.07 3.21
CA ILE A 81 -4.65 -4.81 2.49
C ILE A 81 -3.27 -4.26 2.17
N TYR A 82 -2.96 -4.12 0.89
CA TYR A 82 -1.67 -3.63 0.42
C TYR A 82 -1.78 -2.18 -0.05
N ALA A 83 -1.13 -1.26 0.65
CA ALA A 83 -1.09 0.16 0.32
C ALA A 83 0.34 0.61 0.03
N SER A 84 0.53 1.31 -1.10
CA SER A 84 1.83 1.87 -1.51
C SER A 84 1.82 3.38 -1.43
N PHE A 85 2.87 3.94 -0.81
CA PHE A 85 3.06 5.39 -0.60
C PHE A 85 4.19 5.98 -1.45
N THR A 86 4.56 5.33 -2.55
CA THR A 86 5.62 5.75 -3.50
C THR A 86 5.57 7.23 -3.92
N LYS A 87 4.38 7.83 -3.95
CA LYS A 87 4.15 9.21 -4.42
C LYS A 87 4.12 10.27 -3.30
N TYR A 88 4.50 9.93 -2.09
CA TYR A 88 4.50 10.87 -0.95
C TYR A 88 5.25 12.19 -1.24
N TYR A 89 6.34 12.14 -2.02
CA TYR A 89 7.23 13.30 -2.24
C TYR A 89 6.50 14.45 -2.95
N HIS A 90 5.43 14.14 -3.67
CA HIS A 90 4.56 15.14 -4.26
C HIS A 90 3.80 15.99 -3.23
N LEU A 91 3.69 15.51 -1.98
CA LEU A 91 3.05 16.24 -0.89
C LEU A 91 4.03 17.18 -0.17
N GLU A 92 5.35 16.97 -0.25
CA GLU A 92 6.36 17.81 0.42
C GLU A 92 6.21 19.31 0.15
N PRO A 93 5.85 19.79 -1.06
CA PRO A 93 5.61 21.20 -1.29
C PRO A 93 4.53 21.80 -0.39
N PHE A 94 3.57 21.02 0.13
CA PHE A 94 2.55 21.51 1.04
C PHE A 94 3.14 21.90 2.40
N LEU A 95 4.16 21.20 2.91
CA LEU A 95 4.79 21.50 4.20
C LEU A 95 5.25 22.96 4.31
N SER A 96 5.75 23.51 3.19
CA SER A 96 6.21 24.90 3.12
C SER A 96 5.13 25.92 2.77
N LYS A 97 4.02 25.49 2.15
CA LYS A 97 3.04 26.36 1.50
C LYS A 97 1.71 26.47 2.23
N LYS A 98 1.39 25.53 3.13
CA LYS A 98 0.06 25.43 3.72
C LYS A 98 0.08 25.12 5.21
N SER A 99 -0.78 25.81 5.95
CA SER A 99 -1.02 25.55 7.37
C SER A 99 -1.67 24.20 7.66
N ASN A 100 -2.40 23.61 6.70
CA ASN A 100 -3.08 22.32 6.83
C ASN A 100 -2.34 21.15 6.14
N ALA A 101 -1.05 21.28 5.85
CA ALA A 101 -0.26 20.27 5.13
C ALA A 101 -0.29 18.89 5.81
N ILE A 102 -0.25 18.86 7.14
CA ILE A 102 -0.29 17.63 7.94
C ILE A 102 -1.66 16.96 7.82
N THR A 103 -2.74 17.73 7.91
CA THR A 103 -4.09 17.22 7.74
C THR A 103 -4.28 16.62 6.34
N ILE A 104 -3.81 17.31 5.30
CA ILE A 104 -3.84 16.78 3.92
C ILE A 104 -3.05 15.47 3.81
N PHE A 105 -1.89 15.39 4.44
CA PHE A 105 -1.07 14.19 4.46
C PHE A 105 -1.80 13.02 5.15
N HIS A 106 -2.39 13.24 6.32
CA HIS A 106 -3.19 12.23 7.01
C HIS A 106 -4.35 11.73 6.16
N THR A 107 -5.15 12.66 5.61
CA THR A 107 -6.28 12.32 4.74
C THR A 107 -5.79 11.57 3.49
N TRP A 108 -4.63 11.91 2.93
CA TRP A 108 -4.02 11.18 1.81
C TRP A 108 -3.63 9.76 2.20
N VAL A 109 -2.96 9.55 3.35
CA VAL A 109 -2.62 8.21 3.84
C VAL A 109 -3.87 7.35 4.03
N LEU A 110 -4.89 7.89 4.69
CA LEU A 110 -6.17 7.20 4.92
C LEU A 110 -6.89 6.88 3.60
N SER A 111 -6.89 7.82 2.64
CA SER A 111 -7.48 7.61 1.32
C SER A 111 -6.80 6.46 0.58
N LYS A 112 -5.46 6.39 0.64
CA LYS A 112 -4.68 5.32 0.00
C LYS A 112 -5.00 3.95 0.60
N ILE A 113 -5.25 3.87 1.90
CA ILE A 113 -5.67 2.62 2.57
C ILE A 113 -7.06 2.20 2.09
N LEU A 114 -8.03 3.11 2.05
CA LEU A 114 -9.39 2.81 1.54
C LEU A 114 -9.38 2.42 0.06
N LEU A 115 -8.60 3.09 -0.78
CA LEU A 115 -8.40 2.69 -2.18
C LEU A 115 -7.80 1.30 -2.29
N SER A 116 -6.94 0.90 -1.35
CA SER A 116 -6.40 -0.46 -1.28
C SER A 116 -7.45 -1.49 -0.88
N CYS A 117 -8.48 -1.11 -0.10
CA CYS A 117 -9.64 -1.95 0.15
C CYS A 117 -10.50 -2.16 -1.11
N TYR A 118 -10.69 -1.11 -1.93
CA TYR A 118 -11.35 -1.24 -3.24
C TYR A 118 -10.56 -2.14 -4.19
N GLN A 119 -9.23 -1.99 -4.24
CA GLN A 119 -8.37 -2.88 -5.04
C GLN A 119 -8.47 -4.33 -4.59
N LEU A 120 -8.46 -4.58 -3.28
CA LEU A 120 -8.66 -5.91 -2.70
C LEU A 120 -10.01 -6.54 -3.11
N LEU A 121 -11.10 -5.76 -3.11
CA LEU A 121 -12.40 -6.24 -3.57
C LEU A 121 -12.39 -6.58 -5.07
N TYR A 122 -11.72 -5.77 -5.88
CA TYR A 122 -11.50 -6.05 -7.30
C TYR A 122 -10.72 -7.36 -7.49
N ASP A 123 -9.59 -7.54 -6.80
CA ASP A 123 -8.73 -8.73 -6.91
C ASP A 123 -9.45 -10.01 -6.43
N LEU A 124 -10.36 -9.89 -5.46
CA LEU A 124 -11.21 -10.98 -4.99
C LEU A 124 -12.43 -11.26 -5.88
N ASN A 125 -12.65 -10.48 -6.94
CA ASN A 125 -13.85 -10.48 -7.77
C ASN A 125 -15.14 -10.31 -6.94
N LYS A 126 -15.12 -9.35 -6.00
CA LYS A 126 -16.21 -9.02 -5.07
C LYS A 126 -16.85 -7.68 -5.38
N SER A 127 -17.32 -7.52 -6.61
CA SER A 127 -18.01 -6.31 -7.08
C SER A 127 -19.37 -6.07 -6.42
N ASP A 128 -19.91 -7.06 -5.71
CA ASP A 128 -21.17 -6.99 -4.96
C ASP A 128 -21.02 -6.31 -3.60
N ILE A 129 -19.78 -6.12 -3.12
CA ILE A 129 -19.51 -5.47 -1.84
C ILE A 129 -19.13 -4.01 -2.10
N GLU A 130 -19.98 -3.09 -1.68
CA GLU A 130 -19.65 -1.65 -1.64
C GLU A 130 -19.10 -1.29 -0.24
N LEU A 131 -18.01 -0.51 -0.20
CA LEU A 131 -17.48 0.05 1.07
C LEU A 131 -18.32 1.21 1.57
N TYR A 132 -18.82 2.03 0.65
CA TYR A 132 -19.62 3.21 0.91
C TYR A 132 -20.81 3.26 -0.03
N GLU A 133 -21.92 3.81 0.46
CA GLU A 133 -23.12 4.02 -0.34
C GLU A 133 -22.86 4.95 -1.53
N LYS A 134 -23.63 4.76 -2.60
CA LYS A 134 -23.58 5.63 -3.79
C LYS A 134 -23.88 7.07 -3.41
N GLY A 135 -23.00 7.99 -3.82
CA GLY A 135 -23.11 9.41 -3.51
C GLY A 135 -22.41 9.83 -2.22
N SER A 136 -21.82 8.90 -1.45
CA SER A 136 -20.90 9.24 -0.37
C SER A 136 -19.70 10.02 -0.91
N ILE A 137 -19.27 11.05 -0.19
CA ILE A 137 -18.04 11.81 -0.48
C ILE A 137 -16.77 10.95 -0.32
N LEU A 138 -16.89 9.79 0.34
CA LEU A 138 -15.84 8.78 0.49
C LEU A 138 -15.92 7.69 -0.59
N SER A 139 -16.68 7.91 -1.67
CA SER A 139 -16.71 6.98 -2.80
C SER A 139 -15.31 6.77 -3.39
N GLN A 140 -15.08 5.60 -4.01
CA GLN A 140 -13.83 5.30 -4.69
C GLN A 140 -13.39 6.44 -5.61
N LYS A 141 -14.32 6.96 -6.42
CA LYS A 141 -14.05 8.04 -7.39
C LYS A 141 -13.57 9.32 -6.71
N ASP A 142 -14.17 9.69 -5.58
CA ASP A 142 -13.82 10.92 -4.87
C ASP A 142 -12.48 10.78 -4.15
N LEU A 143 -12.19 9.61 -3.58
CA LEU A 143 -10.87 9.26 -3.01
C LEU A 143 -9.76 9.25 -4.08
N GLU A 144 -10.02 8.69 -5.26
CA GLU A 144 -9.10 8.72 -6.41
C GLU A 144 -8.84 10.15 -6.88
N LYS A 145 -9.91 10.95 -6.97
CA LYS A 145 -9.81 12.36 -7.36
C LYS A 145 -9.00 13.15 -6.34
N PHE A 146 -9.22 12.91 -5.05
CA PHE A 146 -8.52 13.60 -3.96
C PHE A 146 -7.03 13.25 -3.98
N THR A 147 -6.71 11.95 -4.01
CA THR A 147 -5.33 11.48 -4.05
C THR A 147 -4.59 12.00 -5.29
N SER A 148 -5.20 11.94 -6.48
CA SER A 148 -4.63 12.45 -7.73
C SER A 148 -4.36 13.96 -7.69
N GLN A 149 -5.25 14.75 -7.10
CA GLN A 149 -5.09 16.21 -7.02
C GLN A 149 -4.06 16.61 -5.98
N THR A 150 -4.06 15.96 -4.83
CA THR A 150 -3.06 16.16 -3.78
C THR A 150 -1.66 15.80 -4.28
N GLU A 151 -1.51 14.68 -5.02
CA GLU A 151 -0.25 14.30 -5.69
C GLU A 151 0.17 15.28 -6.82
N LYS A 152 -0.72 16.14 -7.29
CA LYS A 152 -0.39 17.23 -8.23
C LYS A 152 -0.06 18.55 -7.53
N GLY A 153 -0.06 18.57 -6.20
CA GLY A 153 0.12 19.79 -5.41
C GLY A 153 -1.08 20.76 -5.49
N THR A 154 -2.23 20.29 -5.98
CA THR A 154 -3.43 21.13 -6.14
C THR A 154 -4.33 21.04 -4.91
N SER A 155 -4.91 22.17 -4.49
CA SER A 155 -5.98 22.24 -3.49
C SER A 155 -7.26 22.63 -4.16
N GLN A 156 -8.38 22.06 -3.75
CA GLN A 156 -9.71 22.49 -4.16
C GLN A 156 -10.62 22.61 -2.93
N GLU A 157 -11.65 23.43 -3.00
CA GLU A 157 -12.56 23.68 -1.86
C GLU A 157 -13.24 22.38 -1.36
N TRP A 158 -13.64 21.50 -2.28
CA TRP A 158 -14.25 20.20 -1.94
C TRP A 158 -13.30 19.23 -1.22
N HIS A 159 -11.99 19.53 -1.16
CA HIS A 159 -11.06 18.73 -0.36
C HIS A 159 -11.40 18.78 1.12
N ASP A 160 -11.93 19.92 1.60
CA ASP A 160 -12.27 20.10 3.01
C ASP A 160 -13.39 19.15 3.45
N ASP A 161 -14.29 18.77 2.54
CA ASP A 161 -15.34 17.78 2.82
C ASP A 161 -14.74 16.39 3.07
N ILE A 162 -13.80 15.94 2.24
CA ILE A 162 -13.11 14.65 2.48
C ILE A 162 -12.26 14.73 3.74
N ILE A 163 -11.52 15.82 3.93
CA ILE A 163 -10.68 16.03 5.11
C ILE A 163 -11.51 15.93 6.40
N THR A 164 -12.73 16.48 6.39
CA THR A 164 -13.61 16.48 7.55
C THR A 164 -14.26 15.11 7.80
N ASN A 165 -14.64 14.40 6.73
CA ASN A 165 -15.38 13.13 6.86
C ASN A 165 -14.46 11.89 6.96
N LEU A 166 -13.26 11.93 6.39
CA LEU A 166 -12.33 10.81 6.40
C LEU A 166 -11.48 10.81 7.67
N THR A 167 -12.00 10.13 8.69
CA THR A 167 -11.31 9.96 9.98
C THR A 167 -10.59 8.61 10.06
N ILE A 168 -9.70 8.47 11.04
CA ILE A 168 -9.03 7.19 11.28
C ILE A 168 -9.99 6.10 11.76
N ASP A 169 -10.98 6.47 12.59
CA ASP A 169 -11.97 5.51 13.08
C ASP A 169 -12.88 5.04 11.94
N GLU A 170 -13.17 5.91 10.97
CA GLU A 170 -13.90 5.55 9.75
C GLU A 170 -13.16 4.47 8.94
N VAL A 171 -11.85 4.63 8.74
CA VAL A 171 -11.01 3.62 8.07
C VAL A 171 -10.97 2.31 8.86
N ILE A 172 -10.81 2.39 10.19
CA ILE A 172 -10.79 1.19 11.05
C ILE A 172 -12.11 0.43 10.95
N ASN A 173 -13.24 1.11 11.11
CA ASN A 173 -14.57 0.52 11.03
C ASN A 173 -14.80 -0.13 9.65
N THR A 174 -14.46 0.58 8.58
CA THR A 174 -14.58 0.07 7.20
C THR A 174 -13.78 -1.22 7.00
N ILE A 175 -12.53 -1.27 7.50
CA ILE A 175 -11.67 -2.46 7.41
C ILE A 175 -12.23 -3.62 8.24
N GLU A 176 -12.74 -3.35 9.43
CA GLU A 176 -13.31 -4.38 10.31
C GLU A 176 -14.59 -4.97 9.73
N GLU A 177 -15.48 -4.14 9.19
CA GLU A 177 -16.68 -4.58 8.48
C GLU A 177 -16.32 -5.41 7.25
N LEU A 178 -15.34 -4.98 6.47
CA LEU A 178 -14.86 -5.71 5.30
C LEU A 178 -14.31 -7.08 5.70
N ALA A 179 -13.53 -7.16 6.78
CA ALA A 179 -13.03 -8.42 7.31
C ALA A 179 -14.18 -9.36 7.73
N ILE A 180 -15.23 -8.85 8.37
CA ILE A 180 -16.42 -9.62 8.73
C ILE A 180 -17.14 -10.14 7.47
N LYS A 181 -17.44 -9.24 6.51
CA LYS A 181 -18.14 -9.56 5.25
C LYS A 181 -17.40 -10.64 4.45
N LEU A 182 -16.06 -10.60 4.48
CA LEU A 182 -15.20 -11.58 3.80
C LEU A 182 -14.88 -12.83 4.64
N GLY A 183 -15.42 -12.96 5.86
CA GLY A 183 -15.23 -14.11 6.73
C GLY A 183 -13.80 -14.27 7.26
N ARG A 184 -13.08 -13.16 7.44
CA ARG A 184 -11.69 -13.12 7.90
C ARG A 184 -11.63 -12.75 9.39
N THR A 185 -10.84 -13.49 10.15
CA THR A 185 -10.73 -13.32 11.62
C THR A 185 -9.86 -12.16 12.04
N ARG A 186 -8.94 -11.71 11.16
CA ARG A 186 -8.05 -10.57 11.37
C ARG A 186 -7.61 -9.97 10.04
N THR A 187 -7.09 -8.75 10.11
CA THR A 187 -6.54 -8.00 8.97
C THR A 187 -5.05 -7.75 9.17
N ILE A 188 -4.28 -7.77 8.09
CA ILE A 188 -2.91 -7.26 8.03
C ILE A 188 -2.86 -6.08 7.04
N LEU A 189 -2.26 -4.96 7.46
CA LEU A 189 -1.91 -3.84 6.60
C LEU A 189 -0.47 -4.02 6.13
N LEU A 190 -0.28 -4.06 4.82
CA LEU A 190 1.03 -4.11 4.17
C LEU A 190 1.30 -2.73 3.58
N LEU A 191 2.11 -1.94 4.28
CA LEU A 191 2.37 -0.54 3.98
C LEU A 191 3.75 -0.42 3.31
N ASP A 192 3.76 -0.34 1.98
CA ASP A 192 5.00 -0.30 1.19
C ASP A 192 5.45 1.14 0.90
N ASP A 193 6.77 1.32 0.81
CA ASP A 193 7.44 2.63 0.62
C ASP A 193 7.05 3.71 1.65
N ALA A 194 6.75 3.29 2.88
CA ALA A 194 6.32 4.17 3.96
C ALA A 194 7.48 4.80 4.77
N ALA A 195 8.67 4.20 4.80
CA ALA A 195 9.72 4.59 5.77
C ALA A 195 11.06 5.00 5.16
N LEU A 196 11.41 4.51 3.97
CA LEU A 196 12.70 4.80 3.32
C LEU A 196 12.69 6.09 2.51
N THR A 197 11.53 6.71 2.43
CA THR A 197 11.17 7.77 1.51
C THR A 197 10.07 8.60 2.18
N LEU A 198 10.24 9.07 3.40
CA LEU A 198 9.39 10.14 3.93
C LEU A 198 10.34 11.20 4.48
N THR A 199 10.02 12.47 4.25
CA THR A 199 10.65 13.59 4.96
C THR A 199 10.46 13.38 6.47
N PRO A 200 11.42 13.73 7.34
CA PRO A 200 11.34 13.44 8.78
C PRO A 200 10.02 13.86 9.43
N GLU A 201 9.46 14.99 9.00
CA GLU A 201 8.16 15.51 9.43
C GLU A 201 7.03 14.53 9.07
N TYR A 202 6.90 14.15 7.80
CA TYR A 202 5.88 13.18 7.38
C TYR A 202 6.10 11.79 7.95
N LEU A 203 7.34 11.40 8.25
CA LEU A 203 7.61 10.12 8.89
C LEU A 203 7.01 10.07 10.30
N ILE A 204 7.13 11.16 11.07
CA ILE A 204 6.52 11.28 12.42
C ILE A 204 5.00 11.15 12.31
N GLU A 205 4.40 11.95 11.44
CA GLU A 205 2.95 11.97 11.22
C GLU A 205 2.43 10.61 10.72
N PHE A 206 3.17 9.96 9.81
CA PHE A 206 2.84 8.63 9.34
C PHE A 206 2.84 7.61 10.47
N PHE A 207 3.84 7.67 11.37
CA PHE A 207 3.89 6.78 12.52
C PHE A 207 2.72 6.99 13.46
N ASP A 208 2.19 8.21 13.59
CA ASP A 208 1.03 8.49 14.43
C ASP A 208 -0.27 7.95 13.82
N VAL A 209 -0.44 8.05 12.50
CA VAL A 209 -1.52 7.36 11.78
C VAL A 209 -1.37 5.84 11.93
N PHE A 210 -0.18 5.29 11.69
CA PHE A 210 0.12 3.87 11.80
C PHE A 210 -0.20 3.30 13.19
N ARG A 211 0.23 3.98 14.26
CA ARG A 211 -0.05 3.56 15.64
C ARG A 211 -1.53 3.54 15.92
N SER A 212 -2.26 4.53 15.41
CA SER A 212 -3.69 4.70 15.65
C SER A 212 -4.55 3.68 14.88
N LEU A 213 -4.08 3.21 13.72
CA LEU A 213 -4.72 2.14 12.94
C LEU A 213 -4.67 0.77 13.64
N LYS A 214 -3.74 0.57 14.58
CA LYS A 214 -3.57 -0.69 15.31
C LYS A 214 -4.63 -0.83 16.42
N LYS A 215 -5.88 -1.04 16.02
CA LYS A 215 -7.00 -1.34 16.93
C LYS A 215 -7.73 -2.63 16.49
N GLY A 216 -8.36 -3.28 17.47
CA GLY A 216 -9.28 -4.40 17.25
C GLY A 216 -8.68 -5.55 16.43
N ARG A 217 -9.23 -5.80 15.23
CA ARG A 217 -8.79 -6.88 14.33
C ARG A 217 -7.62 -6.52 13.42
N ILE A 218 -7.17 -5.28 13.45
CA ILE A 218 -6.18 -4.75 12.51
C ILE A 218 -4.76 -4.92 13.08
N GLN A 219 -3.90 -5.49 12.25
CA GLN A 219 -2.47 -5.60 12.49
C GLN A 219 -1.76 -4.90 11.35
N ALA A 220 -0.69 -4.19 11.69
CA ALA A 220 0.20 -3.50 10.76
C ALA A 220 1.60 -3.73 11.30
#